data_AF-A0A6A6E6Z0-F1
#
_entry.id   AF-A0A6A6E6Z0-F1
#
_cell.length_a   1.000
_cell.length_b   1.000
_cell.length_c   1.000
_cell.angle_alpha   90.00
_cell.angle_beta   90.00
_cell.angle_gamma   90.00
#
_symmetry.space_group_name_H-M   'P 1'
#
loop_
_entity.id
_entity.type
_entity.pdbx_description
1 polymer ?
#
loop_
_entity_poly.entity_id
_entity_poly.type
_entity_poly.pdbx_seq_one_letter_code
_entity_poly.pdbx_strand_id
1 'polypeptide(L)'
;MHAAIIEACDAAAVKNVALLPGAEEEATNPGLEKWTLELQKRYNTLERGRAIMYTTYQCYLKSIPDRLAAHLAKAREEGYIAGVKLVRGAYLASEPRHLIWETKEGTDACYDNCTEAVLKRQWTPFVKAPASISASSFPEVDIFLATHNHASVRKAQAIRNVQGVAGEKLPRLAYAQLQGMADEISQELVQEGKTKGDKEARAIKCMTWGTTTECLNFLLRRASENREAAMRTEDTRKAMGKELWRRIKRVFGSS
;
A
#
# COMPACT_ATOMS: atom_id res chain seq x y z
N MET A 1 17.14 -22.48 4.06
CA MET A 1 16.27 -21.28 4.06
C MET A 1 16.30 -20.55 2.72
N HIS A 2 17.45 -20.08 2.23
CA HIS A 2 17.54 -19.37 0.94
C HIS A 2 16.95 -20.13 -0.26
N ALA A 3 17.25 -21.44 -0.40
CA ALA A 3 16.71 -22.26 -1.48
C ALA A 3 15.18 -22.32 -1.50
N ALA A 4 14.53 -22.45 -0.34
CA ALA A 4 13.07 -22.48 -0.24
C ALA A 4 12.42 -21.13 -0.61
N ILE A 5 13.07 -20.01 -0.28
CA ILE A 5 12.60 -18.67 -0.69
C ILE A 5 12.65 -18.54 -2.21
N ILE A 6 13.75 -18.97 -2.84
CA ILE A 6 13.89 -18.95 -4.30
C ILE A 6 12.84 -19.84 -4.96
N GLU A 7 12.65 -21.06 -4.46
CA GLU A 7 11.62 -21.98 -4.98
C GLU A 7 10.21 -21.37 -4.92
N ALA A 8 9.85 -20.74 -3.80
CA ALA A 8 8.57 -20.04 -3.68
C ALA A 8 8.46 -18.85 -4.65
N CYS A 9 9.53 -18.07 -4.83
CA CYS A 9 9.56 -16.95 -5.77
C CYS A 9 9.48 -17.41 -7.23
N ASP A 10 10.17 -18.49 -7.59
CA ASP A 10 10.10 -19.09 -8.92
C ASP A 10 8.67 -19.57 -9.22
N ALA A 11 8.04 -20.27 -8.27
CA ALA A 11 6.65 -20.71 -8.39
C ALA A 11 5.67 -19.53 -8.53
N ALA A 12 5.87 -18.46 -7.76
CA ALA A 12 5.05 -17.25 -7.85
C ALA A 12 5.24 -16.53 -9.19
N ALA A 13 6.48 -16.44 -9.70
CA ALA A 13 6.81 -15.81 -10.96
C ALA A 13 6.21 -16.58 -12.16
N VAL A 14 6.24 -17.92 -12.15
CA VAL A 14 5.59 -18.76 -13.18
C VAL A 14 4.08 -18.53 -13.19
N LYS A 15 3.47 -18.39 -12.01
CA LYS A 15 2.01 -18.22 -11.87
C LYS A 15 1.55 -16.75 -11.93
N ASN A 16 2.45 -15.80 -12.10
CA ASN A 16 2.16 -14.36 -12.05
C ASN A 16 1.45 -13.92 -10.74
N VAL A 17 1.82 -14.54 -9.63
CA VAL A 17 1.33 -14.24 -8.28
C VAL A 17 2.26 -13.22 -7.62
N ALA A 18 1.70 -12.14 -7.07
CA ALA A 18 2.47 -11.15 -6.32
C ALA A 18 2.79 -11.67 -4.91
N LEU A 19 4.05 -11.53 -4.50
CA LEU A 19 4.54 -11.78 -3.16
C LEU A 19 4.70 -10.44 -2.42
N LEU A 20 4.07 -10.35 -1.25
CA LEU A 20 4.00 -9.14 -0.45
C LEU A 20 4.56 -9.38 0.97
N PRO A 21 5.86 -9.66 1.13
CA PRO A 21 6.47 -9.87 2.45
C PRO A 21 6.08 -8.77 3.44
N GLY A 22 5.76 -9.18 4.66
CA GLY A 22 5.48 -8.26 5.75
C GLY A 22 6.71 -7.44 6.12
N ALA A 23 6.48 -6.26 6.69
CA ALA A 23 7.48 -5.61 7.52
C ALA A 23 7.24 -6.01 8.99
N GLU A 24 8.30 -5.99 9.78
CA GLU A 24 8.30 -6.29 11.21
C GLU A 24 8.78 -5.05 12.00
N GLU A 25 9.30 -5.24 13.20
CA GLU A 25 10.00 -4.19 13.94
C GLU A 25 11.20 -3.66 13.15
N GLU A 26 11.53 -2.38 13.34
CA GLU A 26 12.58 -1.71 12.57
C GLU A 26 13.97 -2.34 12.76
N ALA A 27 14.22 -3.00 13.89
CA ALA A 27 15.46 -3.75 14.11
C ALA A 27 15.69 -4.86 13.05
N THR A 28 14.61 -5.42 12.49
CA THR A 28 14.65 -6.53 11.52
C THR A 28 14.49 -6.05 10.07
N ASN A 29 13.75 -4.95 9.85
CA ASN A 29 13.40 -4.47 8.51
C ASN A 29 14.59 -4.24 7.56
N PRO A 30 15.75 -3.70 7.96
CA PRO A 30 16.88 -3.53 7.05
C PRO A 30 17.34 -4.84 6.39
N GLY A 31 17.29 -5.95 7.13
CA GLY A 31 17.60 -7.28 6.59
C GLY A 31 16.54 -7.78 5.62
N LEU A 32 15.26 -7.63 6.00
CA LEU A 32 14.12 -8.00 5.15
C LEU A 32 14.11 -7.20 3.84
N GLU A 33 14.31 -5.88 3.92
CA GLU A 33 14.36 -5.00 2.75
C GLU A 33 15.53 -5.36 1.84
N LYS A 34 16.73 -5.62 2.38
CA LYS A 34 17.86 -6.06 1.56
C LYS A 34 17.49 -7.31 0.76
N TRP A 35 16.84 -8.29 1.39
CA TRP A 35 16.40 -9.50 0.70
C TRP A 35 15.32 -9.24 -0.34
N THR A 36 14.28 -8.47 -0.02
CA THR A 36 13.21 -8.18 -0.98
C THR A 36 13.74 -7.37 -2.15
N LEU A 37 14.63 -6.42 -1.94
CA LEU A 37 15.25 -5.62 -3.01
C LEU A 37 16.10 -6.47 -3.96
N GLU A 38 16.91 -7.40 -3.45
CA GLU A 38 17.66 -8.33 -4.30
C GLU A 38 16.73 -9.27 -5.09
N LEU A 39 15.64 -9.73 -4.48
CA LEU A 39 14.64 -10.54 -5.18
C LEU A 39 13.87 -9.74 -6.24
N GLN A 40 13.61 -8.45 -6.02
CA GLN A 40 12.98 -7.60 -7.04
C GLN A 40 13.83 -7.51 -8.32
N LYS A 41 15.15 -7.38 -8.20
CA LYS A 41 16.06 -7.36 -9.37
C LYS A 41 15.89 -8.61 -10.24
N ARG A 42 15.72 -9.77 -9.60
CA ARG A 42 15.57 -11.06 -10.27
C ARG A 42 14.18 -11.25 -10.90
N TYR A 43 13.11 -10.84 -10.21
CA TYR A 43 11.75 -11.22 -10.60
C TYR A 43 10.91 -10.10 -11.21
N ASN A 44 11.26 -8.83 -11.01
CA ASN A 44 10.50 -7.67 -11.49
C ASN A 44 11.11 -7.10 -12.79
N THR A 45 11.44 -7.95 -13.76
CA THR A 45 12.07 -7.52 -15.00
C THR A 45 11.14 -6.65 -15.85
N LEU A 46 11.70 -5.72 -16.63
CA LEU A 46 10.93 -4.88 -17.54
C LEU A 46 10.20 -5.71 -18.60
N GLU A 47 10.81 -6.80 -19.09
CA GLU A 47 10.21 -7.75 -20.05
C GLU A 47 8.93 -8.39 -19.50
N ARG A 48 8.91 -8.70 -18.19
CA ARG A 48 7.70 -9.24 -17.54
C ARG A 48 6.57 -8.21 -17.46
N GLY A 49 6.88 -6.92 -17.48
CA GLY A 49 5.90 -5.83 -17.47
C GLY A 49 5.10 -5.69 -16.17
N ARG A 50 5.47 -6.39 -15.10
CA ARG A 50 4.88 -6.27 -13.76
C ARG A 50 5.81 -6.76 -12.67
N ALA A 51 5.65 -6.20 -11.47
CA ALA A 51 6.31 -6.69 -10.27
C ALA A 51 5.69 -8.02 -9.78
N ILE A 52 6.56 -8.89 -9.29
CA ILE A 52 6.23 -10.12 -8.57
C ILE A 52 6.58 -9.94 -7.10
N MET A 53 7.74 -9.38 -6.78
CA MET A 53 8.17 -9.11 -5.41
C MET A 53 7.95 -7.64 -5.05
N TYR A 54 7.51 -7.39 -3.81
CA TYR A 54 7.30 -6.05 -3.28
C TYR A 54 8.06 -5.87 -1.96
N THR A 55 8.49 -4.64 -1.70
CA THR A 55 9.03 -4.23 -0.40
C THR A 55 7.96 -3.47 0.36
N THR A 56 7.71 -3.84 1.63
CA THR A 56 6.77 -3.14 2.50
C THR A 56 7.48 -2.01 3.25
N TYR A 57 7.08 -0.77 2.99
CA TYR A 57 7.56 0.41 3.70
C TYR A 57 6.54 0.89 4.73
N GLN A 58 6.99 1.11 5.96
CA GLN A 58 6.14 1.50 7.07
C GLN A 58 6.26 3.00 7.36
N CYS A 59 5.33 3.80 6.85
CA CYS A 59 5.39 5.27 6.84
C CYS A 59 5.34 5.95 8.22
N TYR A 60 5.13 5.22 9.32
CA TYR A 60 5.35 5.73 10.67
C TYR A 60 6.83 6.00 11.00
N LEU A 61 7.78 5.38 10.27
CA LEU A 61 9.20 5.61 10.42
C LEU A 61 9.62 6.84 9.61
N LYS A 62 10.42 7.73 10.23
CA LYS A 62 10.91 8.95 9.60
C LYS A 62 11.89 8.69 8.45
N SER A 63 12.52 7.52 8.42
CA SER A 63 13.53 7.13 7.41
C SER A 63 12.93 6.63 6.09
N ILE A 64 11.63 6.37 6.02
CA ILE A 64 10.99 5.79 4.82
C ILE A 64 11.15 6.63 3.56
N PRO A 65 11.00 7.97 3.58
CA PRO A 65 11.12 8.75 2.34
C PRO A 65 12.49 8.59 1.69
N ASP A 66 13.56 8.56 2.48
CA ASP A 66 14.92 8.37 2.00
C ASP A 66 15.17 6.94 1.50
N ARG A 67 14.66 5.92 2.22
CA ARG A 67 14.79 4.51 1.83
C ARG A 67 14.01 4.18 0.56
N LEU A 68 12.77 4.68 0.47
CA LEU A 68 11.96 4.58 -0.74
C LEU A 68 12.67 5.26 -1.90
N ALA A 69 13.24 6.45 -1.69
CA ALA A 69 13.98 7.14 -2.73
C ALA A 69 15.20 6.37 -3.21
N ALA A 70 15.98 5.80 -2.29
CA ALA A 70 17.13 4.96 -2.61
C ALA A 70 16.72 3.70 -3.40
N HIS A 71 15.62 3.04 -3.02
CA HIS A 71 15.08 1.90 -3.77
C HIS A 71 14.65 2.30 -5.18
N LEU A 72 13.87 3.36 -5.33
CA LEU A 72 13.41 3.84 -6.64
C LEU A 72 14.60 4.21 -7.53
N ALA A 73 15.61 4.87 -6.97
CA ALA A 73 16.83 5.19 -7.69
C ALA A 73 17.57 3.93 -8.15
N LYS A 74 17.70 2.94 -7.26
CA LYS A 74 18.34 1.67 -7.57
C LYS A 74 17.61 0.88 -8.65
N ALA A 75 16.28 0.85 -8.60
CA ALA A 75 15.43 0.27 -9.62
C ALA A 75 15.62 0.92 -10.99
N ARG A 76 15.81 2.24 -11.00
CA ARG A 76 16.09 2.98 -12.23
C ARG A 76 17.48 2.68 -12.79
N GLU A 77 18.50 2.68 -11.93
CA GLU A 77 19.90 2.40 -12.30
C GLU A 77 20.05 0.98 -12.87
N GLU A 78 19.47 -0.02 -12.22
CA GLU A 78 19.63 -1.43 -12.59
C GLU A 78 18.54 -1.96 -13.54
N GLY A 79 17.56 -1.13 -13.89
CA GLY A 79 16.59 -1.44 -14.95
C GLY A 79 15.54 -2.50 -14.57
N TYR A 80 14.94 -2.41 -13.38
CA TYR A 80 13.83 -3.28 -12.96
C TYR A 80 12.62 -2.47 -12.48
N ILE A 81 11.44 -3.11 -12.43
CA ILE A 81 10.20 -2.50 -11.94
C ILE A 81 10.22 -2.49 -10.40
N ALA A 82 10.12 -1.30 -9.79
CA ALA A 82 10.05 -1.18 -8.34
C ALA A 82 8.69 -1.70 -7.83
N GLY A 83 8.71 -2.77 -7.03
CA GLY A 83 7.54 -3.25 -6.30
C GLY A 83 7.44 -2.55 -4.94
N VAL A 84 6.48 -1.65 -4.78
CA VAL A 84 6.34 -0.83 -3.57
C VAL A 84 5.01 -1.14 -2.87
N LYS A 85 5.06 -1.51 -1.60
CA LYS A 85 3.89 -1.61 -0.73
C LYS A 85 4.01 -0.59 0.39
N LEU A 86 3.09 0.37 0.45
CA LEU A 86 3.04 1.37 1.50
C LEU A 86 2.02 0.94 2.57
N VAL A 87 2.43 0.97 3.83
CA VAL A 87 1.57 0.83 5.01
C VAL A 87 1.88 1.96 5.98
N ARG A 88 1.00 2.24 6.95
CA ARG A 88 1.39 3.09 8.10
C ARG A 88 2.39 2.38 8.99
N GLY A 89 2.12 1.12 9.33
CA GLY A 89 2.94 0.31 10.24
C GLY A 89 2.04 -0.39 11.28
N ALA A 90 2.54 -1.47 11.86
CA ALA A 90 1.78 -2.26 12.86
C ALA A 90 2.50 -2.39 14.21
N TYR A 91 3.69 -1.79 14.35
CA TYR A 91 4.59 -1.96 15.50
C TYR A 91 4.90 -0.64 16.22
N LEU A 92 4.10 0.43 16.01
CA LEU A 92 4.28 1.76 16.64
C LEU A 92 4.62 1.69 18.14
N ALA A 93 3.95 0.80 18.87
CA ALA A 93 4.06 0.70 20.32
C ALA A 93 5.39 0.12 20.81
N SER A 94 6.09 -0.67 19.98
CA SER A 94 7.37 -1.29 20.33
C SER A 94 8.59 -0.54 19.79
N GLU A 95 8.40 0.41 18.89
CA GLU A 95 9.53 1.12 18.29
C GLU A 95 10.17 2.16 19.22
N PRO A 96 11.50 2.35 19.11
CA PRO A 96 12.18 3.50 19.70
C PRO A 96 11.55 4.82 19.23
N ARG A 97 11.15 5.67 20.18
CA ARG A 97 10.34 6.87 19.89
C ARG A 97 10.98 7.83 18.87
N HIS A 98 12.31 7.92 18.85
CA HIS A 98 13.04 8.83 17.96
C HIS A 98 12.97 8.42 16.48
N LEU A 99 12.68 7.15 16.17
CA LEU A 99 12.60 6.64 14.80
C LEU A 99 11.25 6.96 14.13
N ILE A 100 10.21 7.18 14.93
CA ILE A 100 8.84 7.32 14.46
C ILE A 100 8.36 8.76 14.51
N TRP A 101 7.38 9.11 13.67
CA TRP A 101 6.71 10.40 13.73
C TRP A 101 6.06 10.66 15.08
N GLU A 102 6.09 11.91 15.52
CA GLU A 102 5.56 12.36 16.79
C GLU A 102 4.04 12.22 16.86
N THR A 103 3.37 12.40 15.73
CA THR A 103 1.92 12.40 15.65
C THR A 103 1.41 11.47 14.57
N LYS A 104 0.14 11.09 14.71
CA LYS A 104 -0.58 10.36 13.67
C LYS A 104 -0.62 11.19 12.38
N GLU A 105 -0.80 12.50 12.49
CA GLU A 105 -0.83 13.43 11.36
C GLU A 105 0.51 13.43 10.62
N GLY A 106 1.65 13.33 11.32
CA GLY A 106 2.97 13.16 10.71
C GLY A 106 3.08 11.84 9.94
N THR A 107 2.58 10.74 10.51
CA THR A 107 2.52 9.43 9.82
C THR A 107 1.62 9.47 8.59
N ASP A 108 0.44 10.10 8.71
CA ASP A 108 -0.51 10.29 7.61
C ASP A 108 0.11 11.12 6.49
N ALA A 109 0.77 12.23 6.84
CA ALA A 109 1.49 13.06 5.89
C ALA A 109 2.61 12.28 5.19
N CYS A 110 3.39 11.48 5.93
CA CYS A 110 4.44 10.65 5.34
C CYS A 110 3.86 9.64 4.34
N TYR A 111 2.78 8.95 4.72
CA TYR A 111 2.10 7.98 3.86
C TYR A 111 1.57 8.63 2.58
N ASP A 112 0.87 9.77 2.71
CA ASP A 112 0.25 10.46 1.58
C ASP A 112 1.31 11.05 0.63
N ASN A 113 2.41 11.62 1.15
CA ASN A 113 3.51 12.13 0.32
C ASN A 113 4.28 11.01 -0.40
N CYS A 114 4.52 9.88 0.25
CA CYS A 114 5.13 8.71 -0.41
C CYS A 114 4.22 8.16 -1.51
N THR A 115 2.91 8.11 -1.23
CA THR A 115 1.88 7.69 -2.20
C THR A 115 1.86 8.60 -3.42
N GLU A 116 1.89 9.93 -3.21
CA GLU A 116 1.92 10.90 -4.29
C GLU A 116 3.13 10.69 -5.22
N ALA A 117 4.32 10.54 -4.64
CA ALA A 117 5.56 10.35 -5.39
C ALA A 117 5.49 9.13 -6.32
N VAL A 118 5.05 7.98 -5.80
CA VAL A 118 4.98 6.74 -6.61
C VAL A 118 3.85 6.74 -7.63
N LEU A 119 2.69 7.33 -7.31
CA LEU A 119 1.57 7.42 -8.26
C LEU A 119 1.88 8.35 -9.42
N LYS A 120 2.46 9.52 -9.14
CA LYS A 120 2.88 10.48 -10.16
C LYS A 120 4.15 10.06 -10.89
N ARG A 121 4.88 9.05 -10.37
CA ARG A 121 6.21 8.65 -10.82
C ARG A 121 7.17 9.84 -10.90
N GLN A 122 7.18 10.62 -9.82
CA GLN A 122 7.95 11.86 -9.72
C GLN A 122 8.60 11.98 -8.36
N TRP A 123 9.82 12.52 -8.36
CA TRP A 123 10.48 12.95 -7.15
C TRP A 123 9.77 14.18 -6.57
N THR A 124 9.65 14.25 -5.25
CA THR A 124 8.96 15.34 -4.55
C THR A 124 9.90 15.95 -3.51
N PRO A 125 9.56 17.11 -2.92
CA PRO A 125 10.33 17.66 -1.79
C PRO A 125 10.41 16.70 -0.60
N PHE A 126 9.51 15.73 -0.50
CA PHE A 126 9.47 14.73 0.57
C PHE A 126 10.20 13.44 0.20
N VAL A 127 10.00 12.92 -1.02
CA VAL A 127 10.74 11.78 -1.59
C VAL A 127 11.70 12.32 -2.63
N LYS A 128 12.89 12.74 -2.18
CA LYS A 128 13.86 13.46 -3.00
C LYS A 128 14.67 12.51 -3.87
N ALA A 129 14.98 12.93 -5.09
CA ALA A 129 15.94 12.23 -5.92
C ALA A 129 17.30 12.17 -5.22
N PRO A 130 17.95 10.99 -5.12
CA PRO A 130 19.34 10.92 -4.72
C PRO A 130 20.23 11.68 -5.71
N ALA A 131 21.33 12.25 -5.23
CA ALA A 131 22.24 13.06 -6.04
C ALA A 131 22.82 12.32 -7.26
N SER A 132 22.82 10.98 -7.23
CA SER A 132 23.30 10.13 -8.32
C SER A 132 22.33 10.00 -9.50
N ILE A 133 21.11 10.52 -9.41
CA ILE A 133 20.08 10.38 -10.46
C ILE A 133 19.47 11.73 -10.85
N SER A 134 19.22 11.89 -12.16
CA SER A 134 18.49 13.04 -12.69
C SER A 134 17.08 13.12 -12.10
N ALA A 135 16.65 14.32 -11.70
CA ALA A 135 15.30 14.59 -11.22
C ALA A 135 14.19 14.28 -12.25
N SER A 136 14.52 14.12 -13.54
CA SER A 136 13.58 13.66 -14.57
C SER A 136 13.50 12.14 -14.71
N SER A 137 14.35 11.39 -14.01
CA SER A 137 14.49 9.95 -14.17
C SER A 137 13.85 9.20 -13.00
N PHE A 138 12.69 8.61 -13.24
CA PHE A 138 11.93 7.81 -12.29
C PHE A 138 11.75 6.38 -12.86
N PRO A 139 11.84 5.30 -12.05
CA PRO A 139 11.67 3.93 -12.53
C PRO A 139 10.21 3.61 -12.89
N GLU A 140 9.99 2.50 -13.61
CA GLU A 140 8.67 1.87 -13.61
C GLU A 140 8.38 1.32 -12.20
N VAL A 141 7.12 1.45 -11.76
CA VAL A 141 6.72 1.12 -10.39
C VAL A 141 5.34 0.46 -10.37
N ASP A 142 5.22 -0.60 -9.59
CA ASP A 142 3.96 -1.25 -9.26
C ASP A 142 3.68 -1.05 -7.76
N ILE A 143 2.43 -0.72 -7.43
CA ILE A 143 2.10 -0.10 -6.14
C ILE A 143 1.01 -0.90 -5.43
N PHE A 144 1.24 -1.17 -4.14
CA PHE A 144 0.24 -1.58 -3.17
C PHE A 144 0.04 -0.48 -2.12
N LEU A 145 -1.14 0.13 -2.08
CA LEU A 145 -1.53 1.09 -1.05
C LEU A 145 -2.36 0.37 0.01
N ALA A 146 -1.75 0.00 1.13
CA ALA A 146 -2.41 -0.74 2.19
C ALA A 146 -2.95 0.22 3.27
N THR A 147 -4.24 0.56 3.18
CA THR A 147 -4.86 1.55 4.06
C THR A 147 -6.38 1.37 4.22
N HIS A 148 -6.86 1.59 5.44
CA HIS A 148 -8.28 1.74 5.79
C HIS A 148 -8.69 3.21 5.96
N ASN A 149 -7.78 4.16 5.75
CA ASN A 149 -8.08 5.58 5.86
C ASN A 149 -8.71 6.10 4.56
N HIS A 150 -9.97 6.51 4.64
CA HIS A 150 -10.77 7.04 3.54
C HIS A 150 -10.12 8.27 2.89
N ALA A 151 -9.58 9.19 3.70
CA ALA A 151 -8.94 10.41 3.20
C ALA A 151 -7.71 10.11 2.34
N SER A 152 -6.85 9.17 2.76
CA SER A 152 -5.69 8.73 1.97
C SER A 152 -6.12 8.07 0.65
N VAL A 153 -7.18 7.25 0.67
CA VAL A 153 -7.72 6.62 -0.55
C VAL A 153 -8.24 7.68 -1.51
N ARG A 154 -9.03 8.64 -1.04
CA ARG A 154 -9.54 9.74 -1.86
C ARG A 154 -8.44 10.60 -2.46
N LYS A 155 -7.37 10.90 -1.72
CA LYS A 155 -6.21 11.62 -2.26
C LYS A 155 -5.55 10.84 -3.41
N ALA A 156 -5.34 9.54 -3.24
CA ALA A 156 -4.80 8.69 -4.30
C ALA A 156 -5.72 8.65 -5.53
N GLN A 157 -7.03 8.53 -5.33
CA GLN A 157 -8.00 8.54 -6.43
C GLN A 157 -8.06 9.89 -7.15
N ALA A 158 -7.93 11.01 -6.43
CA ALA A 158 -7.87 12.33 -7.04
C ALA A 158 -6.68 12.45 -7.98
N ILE A 159 -5.51 11.94 -7.59
CA ILE A 159 -4.33 11.87 -8.46
C ILE A 159 -4.64 11.01 -9.69
N ARG A 160 -5.16 9.80 -9.50
CA ARG A 160 -5.48 8.88 -10.61
C ARG A 160 -6.50 9.45 -11.59
N ASN A 161 -7.50 10.19 -11.10
CA ASN A 161 -8.48 10.84 -11.96
C ASN A 161 -7.84 11.93 -12.83
N VAL A 162 -6.96 12.76 -12.25
CA VAL A 162 -6.21 13.77 -13.02
C VAL A 162 -5.34 13.11 -14.10
N GLN A 163 -4.58 12.07 -13.73
CA GLN A 163 -3.73 11.33 -14.67
C GLN A 163 -4.55 10.65 -15.78
N GLY A 164 -5.70 10.08 -15.43
CA GLY A 164 -6.61 9.43 -16.38
C GLY A 164 -7.21 10.42 -17.38
N VAL A 165 -7.61 11.61 -16.92
CA VAL A 165 -8.09 12.70 -17.81
C VAL A 165 -6.96 13.21 -18.72
N ALA A 166 -5.73 13.28 -18.21
CA ALA A 166 -4.55 13.66 -18.98
C ALA A 166 -4.06 12.58 -19.95
N GLY A 167 -4.62 11.36 -19.90
CA GLY A 167 -4.18 10.24 -20.74
C GLY A 167 -2.79 9.71 -20.39
N GLU A 168 -2.34 9.91 -19.16
CA GLU A 168 -1.03 9.42 -18.71
C GLU A 168 -0.97 7.88 -18.66
N LYS A 169 0.21 7.33 -18.92
CA LYS A 169 0.48 5.91 -18.62
C LYS A 169 0.48 5.74 -17.10
N LEU A 170 -0.51 4.99 -16.63
CA LEU A 170 -0.79 4.77 -15.23
C LEU A 170 0.08 3.63 -14.65
N PRO A 171 0.77 3.80 -13.50
CA PRO A 171 1.42 2.68 -12.83
C PRO A 171 0.36 1.68 -12.34
N ARG A 172 0.72 0.39 -12.25
CA ARG A 172 -0.20 -0.63 -11.71
C ARG A 172 -0.43 -0.35 -10.23
N LEU A 173 -1.70 -0.39 -9.82
CA LEU A 173 -2.11 -0.02 -8.48
C LEU A 173 -3.08 -1.04 -7.88
N ALA A 174 -2.79 -1.46 -6.66
CA ALA A 174 -3.74 -2.18 -5.82
C ALA A 174 -3.96 -1.43 -4.50
N TYR A 175 -5.22 -1.17 -4.18
CA TYR A 175 -5.64 -0.77 -2.85
C TYR A 175 -5.85 -2.03 -2.01
N ALA A 176 -5.03 -2.21 -0.98
CA ALA A 176 -5.07 -3.38 -0.12
C ALA A 176 -5.68 -3.05 1.24
N GLN A 177 -6.58 -3.92 1.69
CA GLN A 177 -7.30 -3.76 2.96
C GLN A 177 -7.37 -5.11 3.64
N LEU A 178 -7.34 -5.13 4.97
CA LEU A 178 -7.63 -6.34 5.72
C LEU A 178 -9.09 -6.74 5.55
N GLN A 179 -9.33 -8.04 5.44
CA GLN A 179 -10.68 -8.60 5.37
C GLN A 179 -11.44 -8.32 6.67
N GLY A 180 -12.72 -7.94 6.55
CA GLY A 180 -13.57 -7.56 7.68
C GLY A 180 -13.36 -6.13 8.17
N MET A 181 -12.58 -5.32 7.44
CA MET A 181 -12.32 -3.91 7.76
C MET A 181 -12.50 -3.03 6.53
N ALA A 182 -13.17 -1.90 6.71
CA ALA A 182 -13.38 -0.86 5.70
C ALA A 182 -13.95 -1.40 4.37
N ASP A 183 -14.94 -2.29 4.42
CA ASP A 183 -15.59 -2.87 3.24
C ASP A 183 -16.30 -1.79 2.40
N GLU A 184 -16.78 -0.73 3.05
CA GLU A 184 -17.35 0.44 2.40
C GLU A 184 -16.35 1.12 1.45
N ILE A 185 -15.06 1.19 1.84
CA ILE A 185 -14.02 1.76 1.01
C ILE A 185 -13.72 0.85 -0.19
N SER A 186 -13.65 -0.47 0.05
CA SER A 186 -13.48 -1.44 -1.05
C SER A 186 -14.62 -1.35 -2.05
N GLN A 187 -15.86 -1.23 -1.56
CA GLN A 187 -17.05 -1.14 -2.41
C GLN A 187 -17.02 0.14 -3.25
N GLU A 188 -16.69 1.29 -2.64
CA GLU A 188 -16.53 2.56 -3.36
C GLU A 188 -15.47 2.43 -4.46
N LEU A 189 -14.29 1.89 -4.15
CA LEU A 189 -13.21 1.65 -5.12
C LEU A 189 -13.65 0.79 -6.30
N VAL A 190 -14.38 -0.30 -6.05
CA VAL A 190 -14.87 -1.19 -7.12
C VAL A 190 -15.94 -0.51 -7.97
N GLN A 191 -16.83 0.29 -7.39
CA GLN A 191 -17.87 1.00 -8.14
C GLN A 191 -17.29 2.14 -8.96
N GLU A 192 -16.34 2.89 -8.40
CA GLU A 192 -15.66 3.95 -9.12
C GLU A 192 -14.77 3.40 -10.24
N GLY A 193 -14.05 2.29 -10.06
CA GLY A 193 -13.28 1.66 -11.13
C GLY A 193 -14.12 1.14 -12.30
N LYS A 194 -15.43 0.93 -12.10
CA LYS A 194 -16.38 0.57 -13.16
C LYS A 194 -16.91 1.78 -13.93
N THR A 195 -16.95 2.94 -13.29
CA THR A 195 -17.67 4.14 -13.77
C THR A 195 -16.75 5.30 -14.13
N LYS A 196 -15.55 5.37 -13.54
CA LYS A 196 -14.51 6.38 -13.73
C LYS A 196 -13.24 5.71 -14.29
N GLY A 197 -12.39 6.50 -14.95
CA GLY A 197 -11.43 6.06 -15.97
C GLY A 197 -10.32 5.07 -15.58
N ASP A 198 -10.06 4.81 -14.30
CA ASP A 198 -9.00 3.89 -13.88
C ASP A 198 -9.49 2.45 -13.71
N LYS A 199 -9.61 1.74 -14.83
CA LYS A 199 -10.05 0.34 -14.89
C LYS A 199 -8.97 -0.66 -14.45
N GLU A 200 -7.74 -0.21 -14.29
CA GLU A 200 -6.59 -1.07 -13.97
C GLU A 200 -6.36 -1.20 -12.46
N ALA A 201 -6.75 -0.20 -11.68
CA ALA A 201 -6.68 -0.27 -10.23
C ALA A 201 -7.53 -1.41 -9.67
N ARG A 202 -6.99 -2.13 -8.68
CA ARG A 202 -7.67 -3.25 -8.01
C ARG A 202 -7.90 -2.95 -6.54
N ALA A 203 -9.03 -3.38 -6.02
CA ALA A 203 -9.25 -3.50 -4.58
C ALA A 203 -8.97 -4.95 -4.15
N ILE A 204 -8.09 -5.14 -3.18
CA ILE A 204 -7.64 -6.46 -2.70
C ILE A 204 -7.90 -6.57 -1.20
N LYS A 205 -8.40 -7.73 -0.78
CA LYS A 205 -8.56 -8.07 0.63
C LYS A 205 -7.45 -9.03 1.08
N CYS A 206 -6.73 -8.62 2.11
CA CYS A 206 -5.74 -9.43 2.80
C CYS A 206 -6.44 -10.30 3.84
N MET A 207 -6.32 -11.62 3.66
CA MET A 207 -6.91 -12.63 4.53
C MET A 207 -5.79 -13.47 5.14
N THR A 208 -5.94 -13.84 6.41
CA THR A 208 -5.15 -14.90 7.01
C THR A 208 -5.83 -16.23 6.79
N TRP A 209 -5.02 -17.28 6.63
CA TRP A 209 -5.48 -18.64 6.47
C TRP A 209 -4.63 -19.55 7.35
N GLY A 210 -5.30 -20.37 8.16
CA GLY A 210 -4.68 -21.24 9.14
C GLY A 210 -5.62 -21.55 10.30
N THR A 211 -5.16 -22.37 11.23
CA THR A 211 -5.84 -22.63 12.50
C THR A 211 -5.87 -21.37 13.38
N THR A 212 -6.72 -21.36 14.40
CA THR A 212 -6.80 -20.26 15.38
C THR A 212 -5.45 -19.99 16.04
N THR A 213 -4.71 -21.05 16.38
CA THR A 213 -3.39 -20.95 17.02
C THR A 213 -2.36 -20.32 16.09
N GLU A 214 -2.31 -20.75 14.82
CA GLU A 214 -1.41 -20.16 13.81
C GLU A 214 -1.72 -18.69 13.54
N CYS A 215 -3.00 -18.30 13.64
CA CYS A 215 -3.45 -16.93 13.43
C CYS A 215 -3.39 -16.03 14.68
N LEU A 216 -3.04 -16.55 15.86
CA LEU A 216 -3.22 -15.84 17.14
C LEU A 216 -2.51 -14.47 17.17
N ASN A 217 -1.25 -14.39 16.75
CA ASN A 217 -0.48 -13.14 16.73
C ASN A 217 -1.05 -12.11 15.74
N PHE A 218 -1.67 -12.56 14.65
CA PHE A 218 -2.38 -11.67 13.74
C PHE A 218 -3.66 -11.14 14.40
N LEU A 219 -4.44 -12.03 15.04
CA LEU A 219 -5.68 -11.67 15.72
C LEU A 219 -5.45 -10.67 16.86
N LEU A 220 -4.39 -10.84 17.66
CA LEU A 220 -4.03 -9.91 18.75
C LEU A 220 -3.72 -8.51 18.22
N ARG A 221 -2.91 -8.41 17.15
CA ARG A 221 -2.60 -7.12 16.52
C ARG A 221 -3.86 -6.47 15.93
N ARG A 222 -4.75 -7.25 15.34
CA ARG A 222 -6.05 -6.77 14.85
C ARG A 222 -6.94 -6.28 15.98
N ALA A 223 -6.98 -6.95 17.12
CA ALA A 223 -7.74 -6.50 18.27
C ALA A 223 -7.22 -5.14 18.80
N SER A 224 -5.90 -4.95 18.83
CA SER A 224 -5.29 -3.67 19.22
C SER A 224 -5.61 -2.54 18.24
N GLU A 225 -5.44 -2.78 16.94
CA GLU A 225 -5.75 -1.79 15.89
C GLU A 225 -7.25 -1.46 15.86
N ASN A 226 -8.11 -2.46 15.98
CA ASN A 226 -9.55 -2.27 16.01
C ASN A 226 -10.01 -1.56 17.27
N ARG A 227 -9.32 -1.69 18.41
CA ARG A 227 -9.62 -0.87 19.60
C ARG A 227 -9.40 0.61 19.30
N GLU A 228 -8.28 0.95 18.66
CA GLU A 228 -8.01 2.33 18.24
C GLU A 228 -8.97 2.82 17.15
N ALA A 229 -9.36 1.95 16.21
CA ALA A 229 -10.32 2.28 15.16
C ALA A 229 -11.76 2.41 15.71
N ALA A 230 -12.16 1.54 16.64
CA ALA A 230 -13.48 1.51 17.28
C ALA A 230 -13.72 2.79 18.09
N MET A 231 -12.68 3.32 18.75
CA MET A 231 -12.75 4.63 19.42
C MET A 231 -12.93 5.80 18.43
N ARG A 232 -12.71 5.61 17.13
CA ARG A 232 -12.84 6.63 16.06
C ARG A 232 -14.14 6.51 15.24
N THR A 233 -15.06 5.61 15.60
CA THR A 233 -16.22 5.18 14.78
C THR A 233 -17.42 6.14 14.78
N GLU A 234 -17.22 7.46 14.73
CA GLU A 234 -18.33 8.36 14.39
C GLU A 234 -18.70 8.26 12.90
N ASP A 235 -17.70 8.16 12.03
CA ASP A 235 -17.91 8.26 10.58
C ASP A 235 -18.52 6.99 9.98
N THR A 236 -18.13 5.80 10.44
CA THR A 236 -18.76 4.54 10.02
C THR A 236 -20.21 4.47 10.50
N ARG A 237 -20.52 4.97 11.72
CA ARG A 237 -21.90 5.09 12.20
C ARG A 237 -22.72 6.06 11.33
N LYS A 238 -22.16 7.21 10.97
CA LYS A 238 -22.81 8.18 10.05
C LYS A 238 -23.03 7.59 8.66
N ALA A 239 -22.06 6.85 8.11
CA ALA A 239 -22.17 6.21 6.80
C ALA A 239 -23.21 5.08 6.79
N MET A 240 -23.21 4.20 7.80
CA MET A 240 -24.22 3.17 7.98
C MET A 240 -25.62 3.77 8.15
N GLY A 241 -25.75 4.85 8.93
CA GLY A 241 -27.01 5.57 9.09
C GLY A 241 -27.52 6.16 7.77
N LYS A 242 -26.65 6.78 6.96
CA LYS A 242 -27.01 7.30 5.63
C LYS A 242 -27.46 6.18 4.69
N GLU A 243 -26.78 5.05 4.68
CA GLU A 243 -27.14 3.90 3.84
C GLU A 243 -28.46 3.24 4.29
N LEU A 244 -28.67 3.10 5.60
CA LEU A 244 -29.93 2.61 6.16
C LEU A 244 -31.09 3.54 5.78
N TRP A 245 -30.90 4.85 5.91
CA TRP A 245 -31.88 5.86 5.51
C TRP A 245 -32.18 5.83 4.02
N ARG A 246 -31.16 5.64 3.18
CA ARG A 246 -31.33 5.47 1.73
C ARG A 246 -32.17 4.23 1.40
N ARG A 247 -31.94 3.11 2.10
CA ARG A 247 -32.72 1.87 1.93
C ARG A 247 -34.16 2.03 2.39
N ILE A 248 -34.39 2.65 3.55
CA ILE A 248 -35.72 2.99 4.07
C ILE A 248 -36.46 3.87 3.07
N LYS A 249 -35.85 4.97 2.60
CA LYS A 249 -36.45 5.84 1.57
C LYS A 249 -36.78 5.12 0.26
N ARG A 250 -36.03 4.07 -0.10
CA ARG A 250 -36.31 3.28 -1.31
C ARG A 250 -37.47 2.30 -1.13
N VAL A 251 -37.72 1.87 0.10
CA VAL A 251 -38.83 0.97 0.46
C VAL A 251 -40.13 1.75 0.68
N PHE A 252 -40.05 2.96 1.23
CA PHE A 252 -41.22 3.80 1.54
C PHE A 252 -41.46 4.95 0.55
N GLY A 253 -40.58 5.16 -0.43
CA GLY A 253 -40.66 6.23 -1.44
C GLY A 253 -41.15 5.77 -2.81
N SER A 254 -41.68 4.55 -2.93
CA SER A 254 -42.45 4.08 -4.08
C SER A 254 -43.92 4.01 -3.69
N SER A 255 -44.58 5.17 -3.69
CA SER A 255 -46.03 5.36 -3.77
C SER A 255 -46.28 6.66 -4.52
#